data_AF-A0A5D0RBZ8-F1
#
_entry.id   AF-A0A5D0RBZ8-F1
#
_cell.length_a   1.000
_cell.length_b   1.000
_cell.length_c   1.000
_cell.angle_alpha   90.00
_cell.angle_beta   90.00
_cell.angle_gamma   90.00
#
_symmetry.space_group_name_H-M   'P 1'
#
loop_
_entity.id
_entity.type
_entity.pdbx_description
1 polymer ?
#
loop_
_entity_poly.entity_id
_entity_poly.type
_entity_poly.pdbx_seq_one_letter_code
_entity_poly.pdbx_strand_id
1 'polypeptide(L)'
;MKYICLLFVLCLFSCKDTESEIQTLPADNAISELITKEDLASIKYADFIADPKVENMITGWAKYNELQSVILDIKAGNLSFFKDNKQIVSTLNFELKSTIPETLKTPLIIARVVAVETKVFKLESAVNLSNPEKEVVLESVKELLVAFSNLNLQMNKQVEKESQQIIKP
;
A
#
# COMPACT_ATOMS: atom_id res chain seq x y z
N MET A 1 26.75 -66.58 25.90
CA MET A 1 26.61 -65.81 27.15
C MET A 1 26.94 -64.36 26.86
N LYS A 2 26.07 -63.42 27.29
CA LYS A 2 26.36 -62.02 27.70
C LYS A 2 27.35 -61.22 26.80
N TYR A 3 26.99 -60.12 26.14
CA TYR A 3 26.42 -58.90 26.72
C TYR A 3 25.78 -58.01 25.63
N ILE A 4 24.57 -57.53 25.96
CA ILE A 4 23.97 -56.28 25.47
C ILE A 4 24.73 -55.09 26.06
N CYS A 5 25.06 -54.09 25.24
CA CYS A 5 25.17 -52.64 25.56
C CYS A 5 25.56 -51.94 24.25
N LEU A 6 24.64 -51.32 23.51
CA LEU A 6 24.22 -49.93 23.69
C LEU A 6 25.41 -48.95 23.69
N LEU A 7 25.64 -48.26 22.57
CA LEU A 7 25.95 -46.83 22.61
C LEU A 7 25.63 -46.19 21.25
N PHE A 8 24.45 -45.58 21.19
CA PHE A 8 24.02 -44.62 20.18
C PHE A 8 24.88 -43.36 20.38
N VAL A 9 25.87 -43.16 19.52
CA VAL A 9 26.79 -42.02 19.59
C VAL A 9 26.15 -40.82 18.89
N LEU A 10 25.65 -39.90 19.73
CA LEU A 10 25.75 -38.44 19.61
C LEU A 10 25.22 -37.79 18.32
N CYS A 11 23.90 -37.60 18.27
CA CYS A 11 23.26 -36.51 17.53
C CYS A 11 22.62 -35.53 18.52
N LEU A 12 23.40 -34.75 19.28
CA LEU A 12 22.90 -33.59 20.04
C LEU A 12 24.01 -32.56 20.23
N PHE A 13 24.42 -31.88 19.15
CA PHE A 13 24.90 -30.50 19.30
C PHE A 13 23.69 -29.59 19.17
N SER A 14 23.02 -29.42 20.31
CA SER A 14 22.04 -28.37 20.54
C SER A 14 22.76 -27.03 20.39
N CYS A 15 22.35 -26.24 19.41
CA CYS A 15 22.75 -24.84 19.33
C CYS A 15 22.15 -24.16 20.56
N LYS A 16 23.00 -23.64 21.45
CA LYS A 16 22.54 -22.72 22.49
C LYS A 16 22.18 -21.43 21.79
N ASP A 17 20.89 -21.23 21.54
CA ASP A 17 20.36 -19.91 21.26
C ASP A 17 20.66 -19.06 22.49
N THR A 18 21.65 -18.17 22.33
CA THR A 18 21.88 -17.09 23.27
C THR A 18 20.72 -16.15 23.03
N GLU A 19 19.72 -16.17 23.93
CA GLU A 19 18.73 -15.12 24.04
C GLU A 19 19.47 -13.82 24.36
N SER A 20 19.95 -13.14 23.32
CA SER A 20 20.16 -11.71 23.39
C SER A 20 18.77 -11.11 23.53
N GLU A 21 18.52 -10.55 24.70
CA GLU A 21 17.39 -9.68 24.98
C GLU A 21 17.43 -8.50 23.98
N ILE A 22 16.82 -8.69 22.82
CA ILE A 22 16.50 -7.60 21.90
C ILE A 22 15.44 -6.82 22.65
N GLN A 23 15.80 -5.64 23.14
CA GLN A 23 14.81 -4.65 23.55
C GLN A 23 13.94 -4.37 22.33
N THR A 24 12.79 -5.03 22.24
CA THR A 24 11.75 -4.72 21.28
C THR A 24 11.20 -3.35 21.66
N LEU A 25 11.76 -2.31 21.05
CA LEU A 25 11.06 -1.05 20.92
C LEU A 25 9.67 -1.35 20.32
N PRO A 26 8.58 -0.74 20.80
CA PRO A 26 7.28 -0.90 20.16
C PRO A 26 7.41 -0.57 18.66
N ALA A 27 7.02 -1.50 17.80
CA ALA A 27 7.24 -1.42 16.36
C ALA A 27 6.60 -0.18 15.69
N ASP A 28 5.61 0.43 16.34
CA ASP A 28 4.97 1.68 15.91
C ASP A 28 5.94 2.88 15.93
N ASN A 29 6.87 2.93 16.89
CA ASN A 29 7.82 4.05 17.00
C ASN A 29 8.89 3.99 15.90
N ALA A 30 9.27 2.80 15.43
CA ALA A 30 10.38 2.61 14.50
C ALA A 30 10.12 3.21 13.10
N ILE A 31 8.88 3.18 12.61
CA ILE A 31 8.55 3.72 11.27
C ILE A 31 8.37 5.24 11.31
N SER A 32 7.77 5.77 12.38
CA SER A 32 7.68 7.22 12.59
C SER A 32 9.05 7.87 12.84
N GLU A 33 10.02 7.11 13.36
CA GLU A 33 11.41 7.54 13.48
C GLU A 33 12.17 7.44 12.14
N LEU A 34 11.77 6.53 11.25
CA LEU A 34 12.41 6.32 9.94
C LEU A 34 12.00 7.36 8.89
N ILE A 35 10.70 7.69 8.83
CA ILE A 35 10.10 8.58 7.82
C ILE A 35 9.52 9.82 8.50
N THR A 36 10.04 10.99 8.13
CA THR A 36 9.52 12.28 8.60
C THR A 36 8.49 12.85 7.63
N LYS A 37 7.69 13.82 8.11
CA LYS A 37 6.77 14.57 7.26
C LYS A 37 7.51 15.35 6.18
N GLU A 38 8.69 15.88 6.49
CA GLU A 38 9.57 16.60 5.58
C GLU A 38 10.05 15.70 4.44
N ASP A 39 10.38 14.44 4.73
CA ASP A 39 10.76 13.47 3.69
C ASP A 39 9.62 13.28 2.69
N LEU A 40 8.39 13.15 3.17
CA LEU A 40 7.21 12.95 2.31
C LEU A 40 6.82 14.21 1.54
N ALA A 41 6.94 15.38 2.16
CA ALA A 41 6.73 16.67 1.48
C ALA A 41 7.75 16.93 0.36
N SER A 42 8.93 16.29 0.41
CA SER A 42 9.96 16.40 -0.61
C SER A 42 9.66 15.56 -1.87
N ILE A 43 8.70 14.63 -1.81
CA ILE A 43 8.36 13.75 -2.92
C ILE A 43 7.70 14.56 -4.04
N LYS A 44 8.40 14.66 -5.17
CA LYS A 44 7.89 15.36 -6.37
C LYS A 44 7.15 14.39 -7.29
N TYR A 45 5.90 14.71 -7.59
CA TYR A 45 5.08 14.03 -8.57
C TYR A 45 3.97 14.96 -9.07
N ALA A 46 3.35 14.62 -10.21
CA ALA A 46 2.15 15.32 -10.66
C ALA A 46 0.95 14.83 -9.83
N ASP A 47 0.35 15.72 -9.03
CA ASP A 47 -0.77 15.41 -8.13
C ASP A 47 -2.10 15.79 -8.79
N PHE A 48 -2.65 14.88 -9.59
CA PHE A 48 -3.98 15.05 -10.17
C PHE A 48 -5.03 14.64 -9.13
N ILE A 49 -5.95 15.55 -8.85
CA ILE A 49 -7.12 15.30 -8.01
C ILE A 49 -8.33 14.98 -8.90
N ALA A 50 -9.35 14.32 -8.34
CA ALA A 50 -10.59 14.12 -9.07
C ALA A 50 -11.29 15.46 -9.29
N ASP A 51 -11.75 15.71 -10.51
CA ASP A 51 -12.48 16.93 -10.85
C ASP A 51 -13.89 16.91 -10.23
N PRO A 52 -14.54 18.08 -10.01
CA PRO A 52 -15.87 18.12 -9.37
C PRO A 52 -16.94 17.24 -10.04
N LYS A 53 -16.87 17.04 -11.37
CA LYS A 53 -17.77 16.13 -12.08
C LYS A 53 -17.51 14.67 -11.73
N VAL A 54 -16.24 14.29 -11.57
CA VAL A 54 -15.81 12.94 -11.19
C VAL A 54 -16.17 12.68 -9.73
N GLU A 55 -15.94 13.64 -8.84
CA GLU A 55 -16.33 13.58 -7.42
C GLU A 55 -17.81 13.21 -7.28
N ASN A 56 -18.70 13.86 -8.05
CA ASN A 56 -20.12 13.50 -8.07
C ASN A 56 -20.38 12.03 -8.48
N MET A 57 -19.62 11.50 -9.44
CA MET A 57 -19.77 10.13 -9.92
C MET A 57 -19.21 9.07 -8.94
N ILE A 58 -18.22 9.44 -8.13
CA ILE A 58 -17.58 8.54 -7.16
C ILE A 58 -18.11 8.70 -5.73
N THR A 59 -19.10 9.59 -5.49
CA THR A 59 -19.72 9.77 -4.17
C THR A 59 -20.15 8.45 -3.52
N GLY A 60 -20.67 7.50 -4.31
CA GLY A 60 -21.07 6.17 -3.83
C GLY A 60 -19.94 5.14 -3.71
N TRP A 61 -18.73 5.45 -4.18
CA TRP A 61 -17.59 4.56 -4.16
C TRP A 61 -16.81 4.69 -2.85
N ALA A 62 -17.39 4.17 -1.76
CA ALA A 62 -16.86 4.31 -0.41
C ALA A 62 -15.37 3.94 -0.28
N LYS A 63 -14.91 2.92 -1.02
CA LYS A 63 -13.52 2.44 -0.97
C LYS A 63 -12.52 3.36 -1.65
N TYR A 64 -12.95 4.14 -2.65
CA TYR A 64 -12.13 5.21 -3.17
C TYR A 64 -11.92 6.30 -2.11
N ASN A 65 -12.97 6.68 -1.38
CA ASN A 65 -12.89 7.70 -0.31
C ASN A 65 -12.03 7.22 0.88
N GLU A 66 -12.13 5.94 1.22
CA GLU A 66 -11.26 5.31 2.22
C GLU A 66 -9.79 5.36 1.77
N LEU A 67 -9.50 4.97 0.52
CA LEU A 67 -8.15 5.10 -0.03
C LEU A 67 -7.67 6.56 -0.06
N GLN A 68 -8.53 7.51 -0.41
CA GLN A 68 -8.20 8.94 -0.40
C GLN A 68 -7.80 9.39 1.00
N SER A 69 -8.49 8.91 2.03
CA SER A 69 -8.16 9.18 3.44
C SER A 69 -6.79 8.60 3.80
N VAL A 70 -6.51 7.36 3.40
CA VAL A 70 -5.18 6.73 3.56
C VAL A 70 -4.09 7.55 2.85
N ILE A 71 -4.35 8.06 1.64
CA ILE A 71 -3.40 8.92 0.91
C ILE A 71 -3.15 10.24 1.66
N LEU A 72 -4.17 10.83 2.30
CA LEU A 72 -4.01 12.03 3.11
C LEU A 72 -3.18 11.75 4.37
N ASP A 73 -3.40 10.62 5.03
CA ASP A 73 -2.61 10.18 6.19
C ASP A 73 -1.14 9.98 5.80
N ILE A 74 -0.88 9.32 4.66
CA ILE A 74 0.48 9.20 4.11
C ILE A 74 1.09 10.59 3.92
N LYS A 75 0.40 11.52 3.24
CA LYS A 75 0.91 12.90 3.03
C LYS A 75 1.16 13.64 4.35
N ALA A 76 0.48 13.26 5.44
CA ALA A 76 0.67 13.82 6.76
C ALA A 76 1.83 13.18 7.56
N GLY A 77 2.51 12.16 7.03
CA GLY A 77 3.56 11.42 7.75
C GLY A 77 3.07 10.16 8.45
N ASN A 78 1.80 9.78 8.28
CA ASN A 78 1.21 8.65 8.97
C ASN A 78 1.12 7.43 8.07
N LEU A 79 1.95 6.41 8.37
CA LEU A 79 1.96 5.11 7.67
C LEU A 79 1.32 3.98 8.50
N SER A 80 0.66 4.28 9.63
CA SER A 80 0.14 3.26 10.56
C SER A 80 -0.91 2.33 9.93
N PHE A 81 -1.63 2.80 8.91
CA PHE A 81 -2.56 1.96 8.13
C PHE A 81 -1.90 0.70 7.57
N PHE A 82 -0.61 0.76 7.24
CA PHE A 82 0.13 -0.33 6.61
C PHE A 82 0.81 -1.25 7.62
N LYS A 83 1.08 -0.79 8.85
CA LYS A 83 1.85 -1.53 9.84
C LYS A 83 1.01 -2.65 10.45
N ASP A 84 1.46 -3.89 10.33
CA ASP A 84 0.85 -5.10 10.92
C ASP A 84 -0.66 -5.29 10.59
N ASN A 85 -1.14 -4.67 9.51
CA ASN A 85 -2.56 -4.55 9.14
C ASN A 85 -2.90 -5.25 7.81
N LYS A 86 -2.15 -6.29 7.43
CA LYS A 86 -2.25 -6.97 6.12
C LYS A 86 -3.68 -7.35 5.70
N GLN A 87 -4.51 -7.81 6.63
CA GLN A 87 -5.90 -8.19 6.32
C GLN A 87 -6.75 -6.97 5.92
N ILE A 88 -6.60 -5.85 6.63
CA ILE A 88 -7.32 -4.60 6.34
C ILE A 88 -6.88 -4.05 4.99
N VAL A 89 -5.57 -4.04 4.72
CA VAL A 89 -5.00 -3.63 3.43
C VAL A 89 -5.53 -4.50 2.28
N SER A 90 -5.58 -5.82 2.49
CA SER A 90 -6.09 -6.76 1.48
C SER A 90 -7.57 -6.56 1.20
N THR A 91 -8.37 -6.32 2.25
CA THR A 91 -9.80 -6.04 2.12
C THR A 91 -10.03 -4.72 1.38
N LEU A 92 -9.32 -3.64 1.72
CA LEU A 92 -9.41 -2.36 1.01
C LEU A 92 -9.15 -2.55 -0.50
N ASN A 93 -8.07 -3.25 -0.86
CA ASN A 93 -7.72 -3.50 -2.26
C ASN A 93 -8.77 -4.31 -3.01
N PHE A 94 -9.25 -5.39 -2.41
CA PHE A 94 -10.30 -6.23 -3.01
C PHE A 94 -11.60 -5.45 -3.21
N GLU A 95 -12.02 -4.70 -2.20
CA GLU A 95 -13.27 -3.94 -2.25
C GLU A 95 -13.15 -2.72 -3.17
N LEU A 96 -12.02 -2.02 -3.20
CA LEU A 96 -11.76 -0.93 -4.14
C LEU A 96 -12.01 -1.37 -5.58
N LYS A 97 -11.47 -2.54 -5.96
CA LYS A 97 -11.62 -3.11 -7.31
C LYS A 97 -13.02 -3.66 -7.60
N SER A 98 -13.64 -4.34 -6.64
CA SER A 98 -14.95 -4.96 -6.85
C SER A 98 -16.12 -3.97 -6.80
N THR A 99 -15.91 -2.80 -6.20
CA THR A 99 -16.94 -1.75 -6.04
C THR A 99 -16.78 -0.55 -6.99
N ILE A 100 -15.95 -0.66 -8.03
CA ILE A 100 -15.83 0.38 -9.07
C ILE A 100 -17.24 0.69 -9.62
N PRO A 101 -17.70 1.96 -9.62
CA PRO A 101 -18.99 2.35 -10.18
C PRO A 101 -19.13 1.94 -11.64
N GLU A 102 -20.28 1.38 -12.02
CA GLU A 102 -20.52 0.91 -13.39
C GLU A 102 -20.32 2.01 -14.44
N THR A 103 -20.61 3.27 -14.09
CA THR A 103 -20.37 4.44 -14.95
C THR A 103 -18.90 4.71 -15.24
N LEU A 104 -17.99 4.22 -14.39
CA LEU A 104 -16.53 4.39 -14.53
C LEU A 104 -15.80 3.07 -14.83
N LYS A 105 -16.51 1.95 -14.89
CA LYS A 105 -15.93 0.60 -14.98
C LYS A 105 -15.47 0.26 -16.40
N THR A 106 -14.50 1.02 -16.90
CA THR A 106 -13.84 0.79 -18.18
C THR A 106 -12.55 0.00 -17.99
N PRO A 107 -12.05 -0.71 -19.02
CA PRO A 107 -10.77 -1.42 -18.93
C PRO A 107 -9.59 -0.52 -18.52
N LEU A 108 -9.61 0.76 -18.92
CA LEU A 108 -8.58 1.73 -18.57
C LEU A 108 -8.61 2.07 -17.08
N ILE A 109 -9.80 2.30 -16.50
CA ILE A 109 -9.96 2.55 -15.07
C ILE A 109 -9.60 1.33 -14.25
N ILE A 110 -10.08 0.14 -14.64
CA ILE A 110 -9.75 -1.13 -13.98
C ILE A 110 -8.23 -1.33 -13.94
N ALA A 111 -7.53 -1.07 -15.05
CA ALA A 111 -6.08 -1.18 -15.10
C ALA A 111 -5.38 -0.22 -14.13
N ARG A 112 -5.90 1.00 -13.94
CA ARG A 112 -5.36 1.97 -12.97
C ARG A 112 -5.66 1.57 -11.53
N VAL A 113 -6.84 1.01 -11.25
CA VAL A 113 -7.16 0.45 -9.93
C VAL A 113 -6.23 -0.72 -9.58
N VAL A 114 -5.94 -1.62 -10.53
CA VAL A 114 -4.97 -2.71 -10.32
C VAL A 114 -3.55 -2.19 -10.08
N ALA A 115 -3.16 -1.12 -10.76
CA ALA A 115 -1.88 -0.47 -10.50
C ALA A 115 -1.82 0.09 -9.07
N VAL A 116 -2.87 0.77 -8.61
CA VAL A 116 -3.01 1.23 -7.22
C VAL A 116 -2.92 0.06 -6.25
N GLU A 117 -3.69 -1.01 -6.45
CA GLU A 117 -3.67 -2.25 -5.64
C GLU A 117 -2.23 -2.79 -5.48
N THR A 118 -1.50 -2.87 -6.60
CA THR A 118 -0.11 -3.34 -6.60
C THR A 118 0.79 -2.44 -5.76
N LYS A 119 0.62 -1.11 -5.84
CA LYS A 119 1.43 -0.15 -5.09
C LYS A 119 1.06 -0.08 -3.61
N VAL A 120 -0.21 -0.28 -3.27
CA VAL A 120 -0.67 -0.44 -1.88
C VAL A 120 0.01 -1.65 -1.25
N PHE A 121 0.00 -2.81 -1.91
CA PHE A 121 0.70 -4.01 -1.38
C PHE A 121 2.21 -3.82 -1.31
N LYS A 122 2.83 -3.16 -2.29
CA LYS A 122 4.26 -2.86 -2.24
C LYS A 122 4.63 -2.01 -1.02
N LEU A 123 3.86 -0.95 -0.74
CA LEU A 123 4.09 -0.10 0.43
C LEU A 123 3.86 -0.88 1.73
N GLU A 124 2.79 -1.67 1.83
CA GLU A 124 2.55 -2.56 2.97
C GLU A 124 3.75 -3.47 3.23
N SER A 125 4.27 -4.12 2.19
CA SER A 125 5.41 -5.02 2.33
C SER A 125 6.68 -4.27 2.74
N ALA A 126 6.93 -3.07 2.22
CA ALA A 126 8.09 -2.25 2.58
C ALA A 126 8.06 -1.79 4.04
N VAL A 127 6.90 -1.36 4.52
CA VAL A 127 6.65 -0.93 5.91
C VAL A 127 6.82 -2.09 6.89
N ASN A 128 6.46 -3.32 6.49
CA ASN A 128 6.49 -4.51 7.35
C ASN A 128 7.79 -5.34 7.25
N LEU A 129 8.83 -4.85 6.58
CA LEU A 129 10.16 -5.49 6.65
C LEU A 129 10.69 -5.48 8.09
N SER A 130 11.48 -6.50 8.45
CA SER A 130 12.12 -6.57 9.78
C SER A 130 13.15 -5.45 10.00
N ASN A 131 13.73 -4.94 8.92
CA ASN A 131 14.63 -3.80 8.90
C ASN A 131 14.30 -2.92 7.68
N PRO A 132 13.26 -2.06 7.77
CA PRO A 132 12.83 -1.24 6.65
C PRO A 132 13.86 -0.17 6.31
N GLU A 133 14.28 -0.12 5.05
CA GLU A 133 15.16 0.93 4.54
C GLU A 133 14.34 2.17 4.16
N LYS A 134 14.79 3.34 4.61
CA LYS A 134 14.10 4.63 4.38
C LYS A 134 13.81 4.87 2.91
N GLU A 135 14.80 4.67 2.05
CA GLU A 135 14.72 4.88 0.61
C GLU A 135 13.70 3.95 -0.05
N VAL A 136 13.63 2.69 0.41
CA VAL A 136 12.67 1.69 -0.11
C VAL A 136 11.23 2.06 0.26
N VAL A 137 11.02 2.53 1.49
CA VAL A 137 9.70 3.01 1.94
C VAL A 137 9.30 4.27 1.18
N LEU A 138 10.19 5.26 1.07
CA LEU A 138 9.93 6.51 0.34
C LEU A 138 9.61 6.28 -1.14
N GLU A 139 10.34 5.40 -1.82
CA GLU A 139 10.04 5.07 -3.21
C GLU A 139 8.70 4.35 -3.34
N SER A 140 8.37 3.45 -2.40
CA SER A 140 7.07 2.77 -2.38
C SER A 140 5.90 3.73 -2.14
N VAL A 141 6.08 4.72 -1.26
CA VAL A 141 5.12 5.83 -1.06
C VAL A 141 4.95 6.62 -2.35
N LYS A 142 6.04 7.06 -2.97
CA LYS A 142 6.01 7.82 -4.22
C LYS A 142 5.27 7.06 -5.32
N GLU A 143 5.55 5.77 -5.49
CA GLU A 143 4.88 4.93 -6.48
C GLU A 143 3.36 4.84 -6.23
N LEU A 144 2.93 4.72 -4.97
CA LEU A 144 1.51 4.73 -4.61
C LEU A 144 0.86 6.09 -4.89
N LEU A 145 1.50 7.19 -4.50
CA LEU A 145 1.00 8.55 -4.78
C LEU A 145 0.85 8.79 -6.29
N VAL A 146 1.82 8.36 -7.09
CA VAL A 146 1.77 8.42 -8.57
C VAL A 146 0.65 7.54 -9.12
N ALA A 147 0.47 6.32 -8.62
CA ALA A 147 -0.58 5.42 -9.08
C ALA A 147 -1.98 5.99 -8.79
N PHE A 148 -2.18 6.53 -7.59
CA PHE A 148 -3.44 7.16 -7.19
C PHE A 148 -3.75 8.42 -8.02
N SER A 149 -2.76 9.29 -8.19
CA SER A 149 -2.87 10.46 -9.07
C SER A 149 -3.23 10.07 -10.52
N ASN A 150 -2.62 9.01 -11.05
CA ASN A 150 -2.93 8.52 -12.40
C ASN A 150 -4.34 7.91 -12.51
N LEU A 151 -4.89 7.32 -11.44
CA LEU A 151 -6.29 6.90 -11.39
C LEU A 151 -7.21 8.11 -11.53
N ASN A 152 -6.96 9.18 -10.77
CA ASN A 152 -7.73 10.43 -10.84
C ASN A 152 -7.66 11.06 -12.23
N LEU A 153 -6.47 11.17 -12.80
CA LEU A 153 -6.29 11.67 -14.17
C LEU A 153 -7.08 10.86 -15.19
N GLN A 154 -7.10 9.52 -15.06
CA GLN A 154 -7.82 8.66 -16.00
C GLN A 154 -9.34 8.83 -15.86
N MET A 155 -9.85 9.00 -14.64
CA MET A 155 -11.26 9.31 -14.39
C MET A 155 -11.63 10.68 -14.99
N ASN A 156 -10.83 11.72 -14.73
CA ASN A 156 -11.07 13.06 -15.26
C ASN A 156 -11.15 13.05 -16.79
N LYS A 157 -10.17 12.40 -17.45
CA LYS A 157 -10.14 12.28 -18.92
C LYS A 157 -11.34 11.54 -19.49
N GLN A 158 -11.82 10.50 -18.80
CA GLN A 158 -12.99 9.76 -19.24
C GLN A 158 -14.23 10.65 -19.20
N VAL A 159 -14.47 11.32 -18.07
CA VAL A 159 -15.64 12.20 -17.88
C VAL A 159 -15.59 13.41 -18.80
N GLU A 160 -14.40 14.01 -19.00
CA GLU A 160 -14.21 15.10 -19.95
C GLU A 160 -14.64 14.66 -21.36
N LYS A 161 -14.11 13.52 -21.83
CA LYS A 161 -14.41 12.98 -23.15
C LYS A 161 -15.90 12.68 -23.33
N GLU A 162 -16.56 12.10 -22.32
CA GLU A 162 -18.00 11.81 -22.36
C GLU A 162 -18.85 13.08 -22.40
N SER A 163 -18.35 14.19 -21.86
CA SER A 163 -19.06 15.48 -21.90
C SER A 163 -18.92 16.25 -23.23
N GLN A 164 -18.03 15.81 -24.12
CA GLN A 164 -17.83 16.45 -25.42
C GLN A 164 -18.92 16.04 -26.41
N GLN A 165 -19.69 17.00 -26.92
CA GLN A 165 -20.60 16.80 -28.05
C GLN A 165 -19.82 16.83 -29.37
N ILE A 166 -19.26 15.70 -29.76
CA ILE A 166 -18.51 15.60 -31.03
C ILE A 166 -19.50 15.44 -32.19
N ILE A 167 -19.74 16.51 -32.94
CA ILE A 167 -20.37 16.45 -34.27
C ILE A 167 -19.28 16.07 -35.26
N LYS A 168 -19.38 14.89 -35.88
CA LYS A 168 -18.47 14.50 -36.96
C LYS A 168 -18.84 15.27 -38.24
N PRO A 169 -17.85 15.78 -39.00
CA PRO A 169 -18.09 16.47 -40.26
C PRO A 169 -18.73 15.57 -41.31
#